data_AF-A0A0Q6PXE9-F1
#
_entry.id   AF-A0A0Q6PXE9-F1
#
_cell.length_a   1.000
_cell.length_b   1.000
_cell.length_c   1.000
_cell.angle_alpha   90.00
_cell.angle_beta   90.00
_cell.angle_gamma   90.00
#
_symmetry.space_group_name_H-M   'P 1'
#
loop_
_entity.id
_entity.type
_entity.pdbx_description
1 polymer ?
#
loop_
_entity_poly.entity_id
_entity_poly.type
_entity_poly.pdbx_seq_one_letter_code
_entity_poly.pdbx_strand_id
1 'polypeptide(L)'
;MKILPLVLALTLAGTLPVLAHDVPTEIAKSPPSGAFKAVSSLVKLPDFLPGMGQLYVDPASLPAGPFLAYDHDGKLVSTIYMLPIKDLNPDKRFDDLAAPGGNVDHVDVYFNAGHPGVEEPHVHVVLWHVPVADEARVAQ
;
A
#
# COMPACT_ATOMS: atom_id res chain seq x y z
N MET A 1 -42.09 10.99 -51.10
CA MET A 1 -41.80 10.68 -49.68
C MET A 1 -41.45 9.21 -49.55
N LYS A 2 -40.19 8.89 -49.23
CA LYS A 2 -39.77 7.75 -48.37
C LYS A 2 -38.24 7.77 -48.34
N ILE A 3 -37.75 8.28 -47.22
CA ILE A 3 -36.34 8.37 -46.84
C ILE A 3 -35.97 6.97 -46.33
N LEU A 4 -34.98 6.32 -46.93
CA LEU A 4 -34.42 5.06 -46.43
C LEU A 4 -33.27 5.41 -45.47
N PRO A 5 -33.27 4.94 -44.21
CA PRO A 5 -32.32 5.39 -43.22
C PRO A 5 -30.93 4.78 -43.47
N LEU A 6 -29.98 5.69 -43.60
CA LEU A 6 -28.55 5.47 -43.43
C LEU A 6 -28.26 5.04 -41.97
N VAL A 7 -27.12 4.39 -41.78
CA VAL A 7 -26.42 4.13 -40.51
C VAL A 7 -26.75 2.80 -39.85
N LEU A 8 -26.07 1.75 -40.33
CA LEU A 8 -25.68 0.61 -39.51
C LEU A 8 -24.14 0.52 -39.58
N ALA A 9 -23.54 0.26 -38.42
CA ALA A 9 -22.12 -0.07 -38.20
C ALA A 9 -21.13 1.11 -38.18
N LEU A 10 -20.89 1.67 -36.99
CA LEU A 10 -19.56 1.65 -36.34
C LEU A 10 -19.65 2.26 -34.92
N THR A 11 -20.21 1.52 -33.97
CA THR A 11 -20.01 1.81 -32.53
C THR A 11 -19.10 0.73 -31.95
N LEU A 12 -17.85 0.69 -32.41
CA LEU A 12 -16.75 0.02 -31.71
C LEU A 12 -15.98 1.11 -30.93
N ALA A 13 -16.70 1.82 -30.05
CA ALA A 13 -16.09 2.78 -29.15
C ALA A 13 -15.23 1.99 -28.15
N GLY A 14 -13.92 2.23 -28.23
CA GLY A 14 -12.89 1.40 -27.60
C GLY A 14 -13.05 1.23 -26.09
N THR A 15 -13.06 -0.02 -25.65
CA THR A 15 -12.60 -0.40 -24.33
C THR A 15 -11.08 -0.20 -24.31
N LEU A 16 -10.63 1.00 -23.97
CA LEU A 16 -9.23 1.17 -23.56
C LEU A 16 -9.05 0.30 -22.30
N PRO A 17 -8.11 -0.65 -22.27
CA PRO A 17 -7.81 -1.34 -21.03
C PRO A 17 -7.39 -0.27 -20.03
N VAL A 18 -8.08 -0.22 -18.89
CA VAL A 18 -7.56 0.47 -17.72
C VAL A 18 -6.23 -0.22 -17.43
N LEU A 19 -5.13 0.49 -17.68
CA LEU A 19 -3.83 0.06 -17.21
C LEU A 19 -3.90 0.20 -15.69
N ALA A 20 -3.93 -0.94 -15.01
CA ALA A 20 -3.56 -1.01 -13.61
C ALA A 20 -2.30 -0.15 -13.39
N HIS A 21 -2.27 0.66 -12.33
CA HIS A 21 -1.01 1.24 -11.90
C HIS A 21 -0.13 0.09 -11.44
N ASP A 22 0.74 -0.39 -12.33
CA ASP A 22 1.73 -1.39 -11.99
C ASP A 22 2.56 -0.90 -10.80
N VAL A 23 3.05 -1.85 -10.00
CA VAL A 23 3.98 -1.53 -8.92
C VAL A 23 5.26 -0.96 -9.56
N PRO A 24 5.70 0.27 -9.20
CA PRO A 24 6.93 0.82 -9.75
C PRO A 24 8.12 -0.09 -9.48
N THR A 25 9.03 -0.18 -10.44
CA THR A 25 10.21 -1.05 -10.36
C THR A 25 11.10 -0.73 -9.15
N GLU A 26 11.06 0.52 -8.69
CA GLU A 26 11.80 1.07 -7.55
C GLU A 26 11.38 0.45 -6.22
N ILE A 27 10.14 -0.03 -6.12
CA ILE A 27 9.54 -0.60 -4.91
C ILE A 27 9.05 -2.04 -5.08
N ALA A 28 9.05 -2.58 -6.30
CA ALA A 28 8.51 -3.91 -6.59
C ALA A 28 9.26 -5.05 -5.86
N LYS A 29 10.53 -4.84 -5.52
CA LYS A 29 11.37 -5.82 -4.84
C LYS A 29 12.21 -5.21 -3.71
N SER A 30 12.32 -5.94 -2.61
CA SER A 30 13.20 -5.60 -1.48
C SER A 30 14.69 -5.86 -1.82
N PRO A 31 15.62 -4.98 -1.38
CA PRO A 31 15.33 -3.70 -0.74
C PRO A 31 14.84 -2.66 -1.77
N PRO A 32 13.85 -1.83 -1.44
CA PRO A 32 13.45 -0.72 -2.29
C PRO A 32 14.62 0.25 -2.51
N SER A 33 14.64 0.88 -3.68
CA SER A 33 15.63 1.91 -4.01
C SER A 33 15.26 3.27 -3.40
N GLY A 34 16.21 4.21 -3.35
CA GLY A 34 15.96 5.58 -2.86
C GLY A 34 16.23 5.75 -1.37
N ALA A 35 15.40 6.55 -0.69
CA ALA A 35 15.60 6.95 0.70
C ALA A 35 15.07 5.95 1.75
N PHE A 36 14.47 4.84 1.29
CA PHE A 36 13.88 3.83 2.16
C PHE A 36 14.93 3.16 3.05
N LYS A 37 14.55 2.95 4.31
CA LYS A 37 15.34 2.21 5.30
C LYS A 37 14.51 1.07 5.87
N ALA A 38 15.17 -0.05 6.15
CA ALA A 38 14.55 -1.15 6.87
C ALA A 38 14.13 -0.66 8.26
N VAL A 39 12.89 -0.93 8.68
CA VAL A 39 12.37 -0.47 9.98
C VAL A 39 13.19 -1.04 11.14
N SER A 40 13.66 -2.28 11.02
CA SER A 40 14.57 -2.92 11.99
C SER A 40 15.92 -2.21 12.17
N SER A 41 16.33 -1.39 11.20
CA SER A 41 17.52 -0.53 11.33
C SER A 41 17.23 0.80 12.05
N LEU A 42 15.95 1.18 12.19
CA LEU A 42 15.51 2.42 12.82
C LEU A 42 15.08 2.21 14.28
N VAL A 43 14.51 1.05 14.58
CA VAL A 43 14.00 0.68 15.90
C VAL A 43 14.38 -0.76 16.23
N LYS A 44 14.38 -1.13 17.52
CA LYS A 44 14.75 -2.47 17.98
C LYS A 44 13.62 -3.48 17.71
N LEU A 45 13.43 -3.84 16.45
CA LEU A 45 12.49 -4.85 15.97
C LEU A 45 13.22 -5.89 15.11
N PRO A 46 12.69 -7.11 14.99
CA PRO A 46 13.22 -8.09 14.04
C PRO A 46 13.10 -7.59 12.60
N ASP A 47 13.94 -8.11 11.70
CA ASP A 47 13.90 -7.76 10.27
C ASP A 47 12.59 -8.16 9.60
N PHE A 48 11.96 -9.23 10.06
CA PHE A 48 10.68 -9.73 9.56
C PHE A 48 9.66 -9.79 10.70
N LEU A 49 8.48 -9.22 10.47
CA LEU A 49 7.39 -9.16 11.43
C LEU A 49 6.28 -10.12 10.98
N PRO A 50 5.95 -11.17 11.74
CA PRO A 50 4.81 -12.04 11.43
C PRO A 50 3.52 -11.23 11.26
N GLY A 51 2.84 -11.43 10.14
CA GLY A 51 1.65 -10.70 9.70
C GLY A 51 1.92 -9.42 8.92
N MET A 52 3.16 -8.93 8.84
CA MET A 52 3.52 -7.67 8.15
C MET A 52 4.70 -7.79 7.19
N GLY A 53 5.55 -8.80 7.35
CA GLY A 53 6.71 -9.02 6.51
C GLY A 53 7.92 -8.17 6.90
N GLN A 54 8.86 -8.03 5.96
CA GLN A 54 9.99 -7.12 6.10
C GLN A 54 9.54 -5.71 5.72
N LEU A 55 9.68 -4.76 6.66
CA LEU A 55 9.20 -3.40 6.49
C LEU A 55 10.31 -2.42 6.09
N TYR A 56 10.01 -1.57 5.11
CA TYR A 56 10.82 -0.41 4.73
C TYR A 56 10.00 0.87 4.76
N VAL A 57 10.62 1.99 5.11
CA VAL A 57 9.97 3.30 5.14
C VAL A 57 10.97 4.39 4.75
N ASP A 58 10.51 5.44 4.06
CA ASP A 58 11.28 6.68 3.97
C ASP A 58 11.21 7.38 5.34
N PRO A 59 12.33 7.60 6.05
CA PRO A 59 12.29 8.27 7.35
C PRO A 59 11.63 9.66 7.34
N ALA A 60 11.60 10.34 6.19
CA ALA A 60 10.95 11.64 6.04
C ALA A 60 9.40 11.56 6.05
N SER A 61 8.82 10.37 5.86
CA SER A 61 7.37 10.16 5.86
C SER A 61 6.82 9.67 7.21
N LEU A 62 7.69 9.48 8.20
CA LEU A 62 7.30 9.10 9.55
C LEU A 62 6.51 10.23 10.26
N PRO A 63 5.55 9.89 11.12
CA PRO A 63 5.20 8.53 11.56
C PRO A 63 4.20 7.81 10.64
N ALA A 64 3.57 8.50 9.69
CA ALA A 64 2.45 7.95 8.92
C ALA A 64 2.86 6.89 7.90
N GLY A 65 4.01 7.04 7.24
CA GLY A 65 4.45 6.19 6.15
C GLY A 65 4.14 6.77 4.76
N PRO A 66 4.02 5.94 3.72
CA PRO A 66 3.76 4.50 3.79
C PRO A 66 4.96 3.65 4.19
N PHE A 67 4.68 2.55 4.87
CA PHE A 67 5.58 1.42 5.08
C PHE A 67 5.36 0.40 3.96
N LEU A 68 6.43 -0.01 3.29
CA LEU A 68 6.44 -1.05 2.27
C LEU A 68 6.72 -2.40 2.93
N ALA A 69 5.80 -3.36 2.76
CA ALA A 69 5.88 -4.69 3.33
C ALA A 69 6.22 -5.73 2.28
N TYR A 70 7.26 -6.52 2.55
CA TYR A 70 7.76 -7.55 1.64
C TYR A 70 7.69 -8.95 2.29
N ASP A 71 7.42 -9.97 1.48
CA ASP A 71 7.57 -11.36 1.90
C ASP A 71 9.04 -11.81 1.93
N HIS A 72 9.27 -13.09 2.28
CA HIS A 72 10.60 -13.71 2.31
C HIS A 72 11.32 -13.74 0.95
N ASP A 73 10.57 -13.69 -0.17
CA ASP A 73 11.13 -13.62 -1.51
C ASP A 73 11.46 -12.16 -1.93
N GLY A 74 11.19 -11.21 -1.04
CA GLY A 74 11.36 -9.78 -1.24
C GLY A 74 10.32 -9.19 -2.18
N LYS A 75 9.17 -9.84 -2.42
CA LYS A 75 8.09 -9.29 -3.25
C LYS A 75 7.20 -8.38 -2.42
N LEU A 76 6.80 -7.24 -2.98
CA LEU A 76 5.86 -6.33 -2.33
C LEU A 76 4.52 -7.05 -2.10
N VAL A 77 4.05 -7.04 -0.85
CA VAL A 77 2.79 -7.67 -0.43
C VAL A 77 1.76 -6.63 -0.03
N SER A 78 2.16 -5.61 0.74
CA SER A 78 1.25 -4.55 1.16
C SER A 78 1.95 -3.21 1.34
N THR A 79 1.16 -2.15 1.33
CA THR A 79 1.55 -0.80 1.74
C THR A 79 0.75 -0.44 2.99
N ILE A 80 1.42 -0.01 4.06
CA ILE A 80 0.80 0.20 5.37
C ILE A 80 0.97 1.65 5.81
N TYR A 81 -0.13 2.29 6.21
CA TYR A 81 -0.07 3.57 6.92
C TYR A 81 -0.32 3.37 8.40
N MET A 82 0.49 4.00 9.24
CA MET A 82 0.37 3.96 10.69
C MET A 82 -0.08 5.33 11.19
N LEU A 83 -1.39 5.52 11.35
CA LEU A 83 -1.98 6.82 11.66
C LEU A 83 -2.23 6.94 13.17
N PRO A 84 -1.54 7.83 13.92
CA PRO A 84 -1.79 8.00 15.35
C PRO A 84 -3.24 8.36 15.62
N ILE A 85 -3.89 7.65 16.54
CA ILE A 85 -5.32 7.86 16.84
C ILE A 85 -5.57 9.26 17.38
N LYS A 86 -4.65 9.79 18.18
CA LYS A 86 -4.72 11.16 18.70
C LYS A 86 -4.80 12.22 17.60
N ASP A 87 -4.26 11.91 16.42
CA ASP A 87 -4.17 12.82 15.28
C ASP A 87 -5.36 12.69 14.32
N LEU A 88 -6.23 11.68 14.51
CA LEU A 88 -7.48 11.52 13.77
C LEU A 88 -8.59 12.34 14.45
N ASN A 89 -8.56 13.65 14.28
CA ASN A 89 -9.47 14.60 14.93
C ASN A 89 -9.86 15.77 13.98
N PRO A 90 -10.80 16.66 14.34
CA PRO A 90 -11.26 17.72 13.44
C PRO A 90 -10.19 18.73 13.01
N ASP A 91 -9.10 18.88 13.77
CA ASP A 91 -8.05 19.88 13.55
C ASP A 91 -6.86 19.33 12.75
N LYS A 92 -6.78 18.00 12.57
CA LYS A 92 -5.68 17.35 11.86
C LYS A 92 -6.19 16.33 10.85
N ARG A 93 -5.58 16.37 9.67
CA ARG A 93 -5.92 15.53 8.53
C ARG A 93 -4.66 14.90 7.98
N PHE A 94 -4.81 13.68 7.47
CA PHE A 94 -3.78 12.99 6.69
C PHE A 94 -4.19 13.06 5.22
N ASP A 95 -3.96 14.22 4.61
CA ASP A 95 -4.21 14.45 3.20
C ASP A 95 -2.92 14.15 2.39
N ASP A 96 -3.07 13.76 1.13
CA ASP A 96 -1.98 13.57 0.16
C ASP A 96 -0.84 12.61 0.61
N LEU A 97 -1.18 11.60 1.41
CA LEU A 97 -0.23 10.52 1.72
C LEU A 97 0.25 9.85 0.43
N ALA A 98 1.56 9.61 0.34
CA ALA A 98 2.15 8.99 -0.83
C ALA A 98 1.58 7.58 -1.03
N ALA A 99 0.97 7.33 -2.19
CA ALA A 99 0.51 6.02 -2.62
C ALA A 99 1.39 5.55 -3.79
N PRO A 100 2.48 4.81 -3.52
CA PRO A 100 3.55 4.61 -4.50
C PRO A 100 3.12 3.73 -5.67
N GLY A 101 1.97 3.06 -5.62
CA GLY A 101 1.37 2.36 -6.76
C GLY A 101 1.08 0.89 -6.45
N GLY A 102 0.76 0.13 -7.50
CA GLY A 102 0.30 -1.25 -7.37
C GLY A 102 -1.22 -1.37 -7.33
N ASN A 103 -1.72 -2.47 -7.88
CA ASN A 103 -3.13 -2.85 -7.67
C ASN A 103 -3.37 -3.11 -6.20
N VAL A 104 -4.47 -2.59 -5.68
CA VAL A 104 -4.96 -2.91 -4.34
C VAL A 104 -6.08 -3.93 -4.52
N ASP A 105 -5.88 -5.12 -3.99
CA ASP A 105 -6.89 -6.19 -3.99
C ASP A 105 -7.97 -5.89 -2.94
N HIS A 106 -7.54 -5.60 -1.71
CA HIS A 106 -8.39 -5.24 -0.59
C HIS A 106 -7.65 -4.36 0.41
N VAL A 107 -8.42 -3.82 1.37
CA VAL A 107 -7.90 -2.93 2.41
C VAL A 107 -8.39 -3.39 3.77
N ASP A 108 -7.45 -3.51 4.71
CA ASP A 108 -7.76 -3.70 6.12
C ASP A 108 -7.52 -2.43 6.92
N VAL A 109 -8.35 -2.22 7.92
CA VAL A 109 -8.22 -1.11 8.87
C VAL A 109 -8.38 -1.65 10.28
N TYR A 110 -7.34 -1.57 11.09
CA TYR A 110 -7.38 -2.08 12.46
C TYR A 110 -6.56 -1.25 13.44
N PHE A 111 -6.96 -1.35 14.70
CA PHE A 111 -6.30 -0.70 15.83
C PHE A 111 -5.01 -1.44 16.22
N ASN A 112 -3.95 -0.68 16.50
CA ASN A 112 -2.76 -1.13 17.19
C ASN A 112 -2.58 -0.30 18.48
N ALA A 113 -2.32 -0.98 19.60
CA ALA A 113 -2.15 -0.33 20.90
C ALA A 113 -0.84 0.46 21.03
N GLY A 114 0.08 0.32 20.07
CA GLY A 114 1.46 0.77 20.18
C GLY A 114 2.40 -0.38 20.53
N HIS A 115 3.67 -0.22 20.16
CA HIS A 115 4.73 -1.20 20.41
C HIS A 115 6.09 -0.49 20.52
N PRO A 116 7.16 -1.16 21.01
CA PRO A 116 8.49 -0.57 20.99
C PRO A 116 8.84 -0.05 19.58
N GLY A 117 9.19 1.24 19.49
CA GLY A 117 9.45 1.95 18.24
C GLY A 117 8.31 2.86 17.74
N VAL A 118 7.04 2.53 18.04
CA VAL A 118 5.85 3.37 17.76
C VAL A 118 4.88 3.20 18.93
N GLU A 119 5.13 3.93 20.02
CA GLU A 119 4.52 3.65 21.32
C GLU A 119 3.05 4.09 21.44
N GLU A 120 2.65 5.11 20.69
CA GLU A 120 1.29 5.63 20.75
C GLU A 120 0.29 4.73 20.01
N PRO A 121 -0.95 4.60 20.49
CA PRO A 121 -2.00 3.91 19.75
C PRO A 121 -2.22 4.52 18.36
N HIS A 122 -2.28 3.66 17.35
CA HIS A 122 -2.38 4.04 15.95
C HIS A 122 -3.28 3.07 15.20
N VAL A 123 -3.82 3.52 14.07
CA VAL A 123 -4.57 2.69 13.13
C VAL A 123 -3.61 2.24 12.04
N HIS A 124 -3.60 0.94 11.74
CA HIS A 124 -3.04 0.42 10.50
C HIS A 124 -4.09 0.52 9.41
N VAL A 125 -3.75 1.21 8.32
CA VAL A 125 -4.48 1.13 7.06
C VAL A 125 -3.59 0.33 6.10
N VAL A 126 -3.96 -0.91 5.84
CA VAL A 126 -3.17 -1.87 5.06
C VAL A 126 -3.78 -1.99 3.68
N LEU A 127 -3.05 -1.55 2.66
CA LEU A 127 -3.40 -1.75 1.25
C LEU A 127 -2.71 -3.02 0.78
N TRP A 128 -3.46 -4.09 0.58
CA TRP A 128 -2.93 -5.37 0.13
C TRP A 128 -2.80 -5.39 -1.39
N HIS A 129 -1.62 -5.77 -1.88
CA HIS A 129 -1.30 -5.88 -3.30
C HIS A 129 -1.38 -7.32 -3.82
N VAL A 130 -1.93 -8.22 -2.99
CA VAL A 130 -2.08 -9.65 -3.24
C VAL A 130 -3.51 -10.07 -2.83
N PRO A 131 -4.05 -11.16 -3.40
CA PRO A 131 -5.32 -11.72 -2.94
C PRO A 131 -5.30 -12.06 -1.45
N VAL A 132 -6.45 -12.02 -0.78
CA VAL A 132 -6.61 -12.41 0.65
C VAL A 132 -5.91 -13.75 0.99
N ALA A 133 -6.00 -14.75 0.11
CA ALA A 133 -5.35 -16.05 0.33
C ALA A 133 -3.82 -15.97 0.41
N ASP A 134 -3.23 -14.95 -0.20
CA ASP A 134 -1.78 -14.72 -0.29
C ASP A 134 -1.25 -13.82 0.83
N GLU A 135 -2.09 -13.28 1.71
CA GLU A 135 -1.64 -12.62 2.95
C GLU A 135 -0.74 -13.54 3.79
N ALA A 136 -0.97 -14.85 3.70
CA ALA A 136 -0.17 -15.87 4.37
C ALA A 136 1.33 -15.81 4.02
N ARG A 137 1.70 -15.15 2.92
CA ARG A 137 3.11 -14.91 2.53
C ARG A 137 3.87 -14.08 3.56
N VAL A 138 3.18 -13.30 4.40
CA VAL A 138 3.79 -12.53 5.48
C VAL A 138 3.47 -13.07 6.88
N ALA A 139 2.75 -14.18 7.01
CA ALA A 139 2.22 -14.66 8.30
C ALA A 139 3.29 -15.16 9.29
N GLN A 140 4.47 -15.56 8.83
CA GLN A 140 5.55 -16.14 9.64
C GLN A 140 6.91 -15.77 9.08
#